data_AF-A0A7T9UG50-F1
#
_entry.id   AF-A0A7T9UG50-F1
#
_cell.length_a   1.000
_cell.length_b   1.000
_cell.length_c   1.000
_cell.angle_alpha   90.00
_cell.angle_beta   90.00
_cell.angle_gamma   90.00
#
_symmetry.space_group_name_H-M   'P 1'
#
loop_
_entity.id
_entity.type
_entity.pdbx_description
1 polymer ?
#
loop_
_entity_poly.entity_id
_entity_poly.type
_entity_poly.pdbx_seq_one_letter_code
_entity_poly.pdbx_strand_id
1 'polypeptide(L)'
;MSIPPIKTPGVYTEVNINTQRTGLIANTQKVLFITTDTPELRPITPVDIYDKAAADAIFGANSEAGRMITAAIKTNRVVDVQCLGKQQMNL
;
A
#
# COMPACT_ATOMS: atom_id res chain seq x y z
N MET A 1 12.47 28.15 41.15
CA MET A 1 11.87 27.84 39.82
C MET A 1 10.45 28.38 39.84
N SER A 2 10.10 29.24 38.89
CA SER A 2 8.76 29.86 38.78
C SER A 2 7.84 28.94 37.97
N ILE A 3 6.65 28.66 38.49
CA ILE A 3 5.63 27.86 37.80
C ILE A 3 4.86 28.78 36.84
N PRO A 4 4.73 28.44 35.55
CA PRO A 4 4.02 29.28 34.59
C PRO A 4 2.52 29.41 34.93
N PRO A 5 1.92 30.58 34.67
CA PRO A 5 0.53 30.84 35.04
C PRO A 5 -0.44 29.96 34.25
N ILE A 6 -1.36 29.31 34.96
CA ILE A 6 -2.51 28.60 34.37
C ILE A 6 -3.44 29.64 33.74
N LYS A 7 -3.66 29.54 32.43
CA LYS A 7 -4.59 30.42 31.69
C LYS A 7 -6.03 30.11 32.11
N THR A 8 -6.77 31.14 32.52
CA THR A 8 -8.20 31.03 32.89
C THR A 8 -9.05 30.59 31.69
N PRO A 9 -10.00 29.65 31.88
CA PRO A 9 -10.78 29.09 30.80
C PRO A 9 -11.88 30.07 30.40
N GLY A 10 -11.67 30.83 29.33
CA GLY A 10 -12.67 31.79 28.84
C GLY A 10 -12.61 32.10 27.34
N VAL A 11 -11.57 31.66 26.63
CA VAL A 11 -11.44 31.91 25.20
C VAL A 11 -10.96 30.62 24.53
N TYR A 12 -11.90 29.81 24.07
CA TYR A 12 -11.63 28.70 23.14
C TYR A 12 -11.57 29.27 21.72
N THR A 13 -10.52 30.02 21.39
CA THR A 13 -10.18 30.37 20.00
C THR A 13 -9.28 29.32 19.34
N GLU A 14 -8.78 28.37 20.12
CA GLU A 14 -8.03 27.24 19.62
C GLU A 14 -9.03 26.21 19.09
N VAL A 15 -9.22 26.20 17.77
CA VAL A 15 -9.68 24.99 17.09
C VAL A 15 -8.71 23.89 17.49
N ASN A 16 -9.23 22.78 18.00
CA ASN A 16 -8.50 21.53 18.03
C ASN A 16 -8.28 21.12 16.56
N ILE A 17 -7.30 21.76 15.91
CA ILE A 17 -6.61 21.14 14.80
C ILE A 17 -6.10 19.85 15.42
N ASN A 18 -6.75 18.74 15.08
CA ASN A 18 -6.18 17.42 15.23
C ASN A 18 -4.86 17.46 14.48
N THR A 19 -3.85 18.05 15.13
CA THR A 19 -2.48 18.15 14.68
C THR A 19 -2.17 16.69 14.48
N GLN A 20 -2.04 16.28 13.22
CA GLN A 20 -1.67 14.92 12.86
C GLN A 20 -0.63 14.50 13.89
N ARG A 21 -0.84 13.39 14.60
CA ARG A 21 0.18 12.84 15.48
C ARG A 21 1.39 12.54 14.58
N THR A 22 2.31 13.50 14.45
CA THR A 22 3.55 13.45 13.66
C THR A 22 4.61 12.59 14.38
N GLY A 23 4.17 11.49 14.99
CA GLY A 23 4.99 10.58 15.76
C GLY A 23 4.49 9.14 15.77
N LEU A 24 3.34 8.83 15.16
CA LEU A 24 3.06 7.44 14.80
C LEU A 24 3.84 7.10 13.54
N ILE A 25 4.54 5.97 13.57
CA ILE A 25 5.17 5.39 12.37
C ILE A 25 4.09 5.29 11.28
N ALA A 26 4.44 5.73 10.07
CA ALA A 26 3.55 5.60 8.92
C ALA A 26 3.12 4.14 8.78
N ASN A 27 1.81 3.89 8.77
CA ASN A 27 1.27 2.55 8.57
C ASN A 27 1.35 2.21 7.08
N THR A 28 2.53 1.81 6.61
CA THR A 28 2.77 1.36 5.24
C THR A 28 2.20 -0.05 5.09
N GLN A 29 0.93 -0.14 4.68
CA GLN A 29 0.28 -1.39 4.40
C GLN A 29 0.60 -1.84 2.98
N LYS A 30 1.21 -3.02 2.85
CA LYS A 30 1.43 -3.68 1.56
C LYS A 30 0.42 -4.81 1.38
N VAL A 31 -0.16 -4.91 0.19
CA VAL A 31 -1.07 -5.98 -0.20
C VAL A 31 -0.35 -6.95 -1.12
N LEU A 32 -0.39 -8.24 -0.82
CA LEU A 32 0.17 -9.29 -1.66
C LEU A 32 -0.93 -9.98 -2.47
N PHE A 33 -0.81 -9.97 -3.79
CA PHE A 33 -1.62 -10.74 -4.71
C PHE A 33 -0.91 -12.04 -5.09
N ILE A 34 -1.59 -13.16 -4.85
CA ILE A 34 -1.14 -14.48 -5.28
C ILE A 34 -1.99 -14.90 -6.48
N THR A 35 -1.38 -14.93 -7.66
CA THR A 35 -2.09 -15.21 -8.91
C THR A 35 -1.75 -16.59 -9.46
N THR A 36 -2.64 -17.12 -10.31
CA THR A 36 -2.38 -18.39 -11.01
C THR A 36 -1.56 -18.21 -12.28
N ASP A 37 -1.21 -16.96 -12.61
CA ASP A 37 -0.33 -16.62 -13.72
C ASP A 37 1.00 -17.38 -13.59
N THR A 38 1.45 -17.96 -14.70
CA THR A 38 2.77 -18.58 -14.82
C THR A 38 3.70 -17.62 -15.56
N PRO A 39 4.29 -16.62 -14.86
CA PRO A 39 5.23 -15.70 -15.48
C PRO A 39 6.44 -16.45 -16.05
N GLU A 40 6.98 -15.97 -17.17
CA GLU A 40 8.19 -16.54 -17.78
C GLU A 40 9.38 -16.43 -16.81
N LEU A 41 9.54 -15.26 -16.19
CA LEU A 41 10.38 -15.08 -15.00
C LEU A 41 9.55 -15.47 -13.78
N ARG A 42 9.69 -16.70 -13.29
CA ARG A 42 9.07 -17.15 -12.03
C ARG A 42 9.76 -16.50 -10.84
N PRO A 43 9.25 -15.37 -10.29
CA PRO A 43 9.93 -14.70 -9.19
C PRO A 43 9.70 -15.57 -7.95
N ILE A 44 10.78 -15.94 -7.26
CA ILE A 44 10.69 -16.70 -6.00
C ILE A 44 10.30 -15.77 -4.85
N THR A 45 10.45 -14.45 -5.05
CA THR A 45 10.11 -13.39 -4.11
C THR A 45 9.00 -12.51 -4.68
N PRO A 46 8.10 -11.96 -3.84
CA PRO A 46 7.09 -10.99 -4.30
C PRO A 46 7.73 -9.81 -5.03
N VAL A 47 7.11 -9.39 -6.13
CA VAL A 47 7.57 -8.25 -6.92
C VAL A 47 6.64 -7.07 -6.67
N ASP A 48 7.20 -5.90 -6.36
CA ASP A 48 6.43 -4.66 -6.26
C ASP A 48 5.94 -4.25 -7.66
N ILE A 49 4.63 -4.03 -7.80
CA ILE A 49 4.00 -3.63 -9.06
C ILE A 49 3.18 -2.36 -8.84
N TYR A 50 3.35 -1.39 -9.75
CA TYR A 50 2.74 -0.06 -9.63
C TYR A 50 1.78 0.27 -10.77
N ASP A 51 1.84 -0.45 -11.88
CA ASP A 51 0.98 -0.22 -13.03
C ASP A 51 0.66 -1.53 -13.77
N LYS A 52 -0.32 -1.43 -14.67
CA LYS A 52 -0.73 -2.57 -15.49
C LYS A 52 0.37 -3.00 -16.47
N ALA A 53 1.14 -2.05 -17.02
CA ALA A 53 2.14 -2.34 -18.05
C ALA A 53 3.29 -3.21 -17.51
N ALA A 54 3.78 -2.92 -16.30
CA ALA A 54 4.76 -3.72 -15.58
C ALA A 54 4.20 -5.09 -15.21
N ALA A 55 2.93 -5.16 -14.78
CA ALA A 55 2.27 -6.43 -14.52
C ALA A 55 2.19 -7.30 -15.77
N ASP A 56 1.77 -6.74 -16.90
CA ASP A 56 1.67 -7.46 -18.17
C ASP A 56 3.06 -7.89 -18.69
N ALA A 57 4.11 -7.12 -18.43
CA ALA A 57 5.48 -7.48 -18.81
C ALA A 57 6.04 -8.65 -17.99
N ILE A 58 5.69 -8.76 -16.70
CA ILE A 58 6.20 -9.81 -15.80
C ILE A 58 5.34 -11.07 -15.86
N PHE A 59 4.02 -10.90 -15.78
CA PHE A 59 3.04 -11.99 -15.65
C PHE A 59 2.36 -12.37 -16.97
N GLY A 60 2.63 -11.63 -18.05
CA GLY A 60 2.03 -11.85 -19.37
C GLY A 60 0.84 -10.93 -19.63
N ALA A 61 0.54 -10.72 -20.92
CA ALA A 61 -0.52 -9.82 -21.35
C ALA A 61 -1.90 -10.27 -20.85
N ASN A 62 -2.67 -9.36 -20.25
CA ASN A 62 -3.99 -9.63 -19.66
C ASN A 62 -3.97 -10.66 -18.52
N SER A 63 -2.84 -10.76 -17.81
CA SER A 63 -2.68 -11.59 -16.60
C SER A 63 -3.68 -11.24 -15.50
N GLU A 64 -3.93 -12.19 -14.60
CA GLU A 64 -4.70 -11.95 -13.38
C GLU A 64 -4.04 -10.83 -12.57
N ALA A 65 -2.71 -10.80 -12.49
CA ALA A 65 -1.93 -9.74 -11.84
C ALA A 65 -2.24 -8.35 -12.43
N GLY A 66 -2.26 -8.22 -13.76
CA GLY A 66 -2.60 -6.98 -14.47
C GLY A 66 -4.03 -6.50 -14.22
N ARG A 67 -4.97 -7.44 -14.04
CA ARG A 67 -6.37 -7.10 -13.70
C ARG A 67 -6.51 -6.69 -12.24
N MET A 68 -5.84 -7.37 -11.34
CA MET A 68 -5.86 -7.08 -9.90
C MET A 68 -5.21 -5.73 -9.59
N ILE A 69 -4.07 -5.41 -10.20
CA ILE A 69 -3.42 -4.09 -10.03
C ILE A 69 -4.34 -2.96 -10.53
N THR A 70 -5.00 -3.16 -11.68
CA THR A 70 -5.92 -2.17 -12.25
C THR A 70 -7.10 -1.91 -11.30
N ALA A 71 -7.67 -2.97 -10.72
CA ALA A 71 -8.75 -2.86 -9.75
C ALA A 71 -8.28 -2.20 -8.43
N ALA A 72 -7.08 -2.55 -7.96
CA ALA A 72 -6.48 -2.01 -6.74
C ALA A 72 -6.24 -0.49 -6.86
N ILE A 73 -5.58 -0.04 -7.93
CA ILE A 73 -5.30 1.38 -8.20
C ILE A 73 -6.61 2.17 -8.31
N LYS A 74 -7.63 1.60 -8.97
CA LYS A 74 -8.94 2.24 -9.11
C LYS A 74 -9.66 2.40 -7.78
N THR A 75 -9.47 1.45 -6.86
CA THR A 75 -10.13 1.45 -5.55
C THR A 75 -9.41 2.37 -4.56
N ASN A 76 -8.09 2.33 -4.53
CA ASN A 76 -7.28 3.16 -3.65
C ASN A 76 -5.90 3.41 -4.27
N ARG A 77 -5.62 4.67 -4.61
CA ARG A 77 -4.39 5.09 -5.29
C ARG A 77 -3.12 4.99 -4.42
N VAL A 78 -3.26 4.83 -3.11
CA VAL A 78 -2.13 4.88 -2.16
C VAL A 78 -1.75 3.48 -1.65
N VAL A 79 -2.32 2.42 -2.24
CA VAL A 79 -1.99 1.04 -1.83
C VAL A 79 -0.70 0.60 -2.49
N ASP A 80 0.25 0.15 -1.67
CA ASP A 80 1.43 -0.57 -2.15
C ASP A 80 1.05 -2.02 -2.44
N VAL A 81 1.27 -2.47 -3.69
CA VAL A 81 0.91 -3.80 -4.14
C VAL A 81 2.14 -4.61 -4.51
N GLN A 82 2.14 -5.86 -4.06
CA GLN A 82 3.09 -6.89 -4.47
C GLN A 82 2.36 -8.03 -5.17
N CYS A 83 2.99 -8.64 -6.16
CA CYS A 83 2.44 -9.76 -6.89
C CYS A 83 3.40 -10.97 -6.84
N LEU A 84 2.82 -12.16 -6.73
CA LEU A 84 3.53 -13.44 -6.78
C LEU A 84 2.70 -14.47 -7.55
N GLY A 85 3.32 -15.12 -8.54
CA GLY A 85 2.70 -16.21 -9.30
C GLY A 85 2.85 -17.53 -8.54
N LYS A 86 1.82 -18.39 -8.59
CA LYS A 86 1.90 -19.72 -7.98
C LYS A 86 2.96 -20.57 -8.67
N GLN A 87 3.81 -21.22 -7.88
CA GLN A 87 4.70 -22.26 -8.39
C GLN A 87 3.88 -23.52 -8.67
N GLN A 88 3.73 -23.88 -9.94
CA GLN A 88 3.17 -25.17 -10.32
C GLN A 88 4.20 -26.26 -10.01
N MET A 89 3.90 -27.09 -9.02
CA MET A 89 4.67 -28.30 -8.69
C MET A 89 4.20 -29.41 -9.62
N ASN A 90 5.01 -29.76 -10.62
CA ASN A 90 4.77 -30.95 -11.44
C ASN A 90 5.28 -32.15 -10.63
N LEU A 91 4.35 -32.90 -10.03
CA LEU A 91 4.57 -34.24 -9.48
C LEU A 91 4.49 -35.28 -10.60
#